data_AF-A0A2G7SPB1-F1
#
_entry.id   AF-A0A2G7SPB1-F1
#
_cell.length_a   1.000
_cell.length_b   1.000
_cell.length_c   1.000
_cell.angle_alpha   90.00
_cell.angle_beta   90.00
_cell.angle_gamma   90.00
#
_symmetry.space_group_name_H-M   'P 1'
#
loop_
_entity.id
_entity.type
_entity.pdbx_description
1 polymer ?
#
loop_
_entity_poly.entity_id
_entity_poly.type
_entity_poly.pdbx_seq_one_letter_code
_entity_poly.pdbx_strand_id
1 'polypeptide(L)'
;MELQRKLFILADAAKYDASCASSGSQGRDSLDGKGMGSVTGMGICHSYAPDGRCISLLKILLTNVCIFDCRYCINRKSSNVQRARFTVAEVVQLTLDFYRRNCIEGLFLSSGIIRSSDYTMEQLVEVARRLREEHDFRGYIHLKTIPDAAPELLAQAGRHADRLSINVELPTASGLAQFAPEKDGQRIRQAMQGVDRHVQAWRAATREQRQAQSLPGAPAQRAA
;
A
#
# COMPACT_ATOMS: atom_id res chain seq x y z
N MET A 1 23.12 5.31 -0.90
CA MET A 1 22.71 4.07 -1.58
C MET A 1 21.89 4.46 -2.79
N GLU A 2 22.26 3.97 -3.97
CA GLU A 2 21.56 4.22 -5.24
C GLU A 2 20.07 3.82 -5.19
N LEU A 3 19.22 4.60 -5.85
CA LEU A 3 17.76 4.41 -5.87
C LEU A 3 17.37 3.00 -6.35
N GLN A 4 18.05 2.51 -7.39
CA GLN A 4 17.83 1.18 -7.94
C GLN A 4 18.14 0.06 -6.93
N ARG A 5 19.17 0.26 -6.09
CA ARG A 5 19.52 -0.72 -5.05
C ARG A 5 18.47 -0.75 -3.93
N LYS A 6 17.94 0.42 -3.54
CA LYS A 6 16.82 0.50 -2.59
C LYS A 6 15.59 -0.22 -3.15
N LEU A 7 15.27 0.01 -4.42
CA LEU A 7 14.16 -0.65 -5.11
C LEU A 7 14.29 -2.17 -5.07
N PHE A 8 15.45 -2.72 -5.40
CA PHE A 8 15.68 -4.17 -5.33
C PHE A 8 15.41 -4.74 -3.93
N ILE A 9 15.96 -4.09 -2.89
CA ILE A 9 15.79 -4.55 -1.49
C ILE A 9 14.33 -4.44 -1.05
N LEU A 10 13.67 -3.33 -1.35
CA LEU A 10 12.33 -3.02 -0.83
C LEU A 10 11.20 -3.67 -1.63
N ALA A 11 11.42 -3.95 -2.92
CA ALA A 11 10.55 -4.80 -3.72
C ALA A 11 10.62 -6.26 -3.27
N ASP A 12 11.82 -6.80 -3.05
CA ASP A 12 11.98 -8.17 -2.55
C ASP A 12 11.35 -8.34 -1.16
N ALA A 13 11.59 -7.39 -0.26
CA ALA A 13 10.98 -7.40 1.07
C ALA A 13 9.45 -7.29 1.04
N ALA A 14 8.87 -6.65 0.01
CA ALA A 14 7.42 -6.52 -0.16
C ALA A 14 6.76 -7.83 -0.63
N LYS A 15 7.49 -8.82 -1.16
CA LYS A 15 6.90 -10.07 -1.67
C LYS A 15 6.09 -10.84 -0.61
N TYR A 16 6.47 -10.69 0.66
CA TYR A 16 5.81 -11.31 1.81
C TYR A 16 4.49 -10.62 2.22
N ASP A 17 4.13 -9.50 1.59
CA ASP A 17 2.83 -8.87 1.80
C ASP A 17 1.74 -9.62 1.02
N ALA A 18 0.84 -10.32 1.72
CA ALA A 18 -0.23 -11.11 1.11
C ALA A 18 -1.33 -10.18 0.57
N SER A 19 -1.17 -9.68 -0.66
CA SER A 19 -2.15 -8.77 -1.29
C SER A 19 -2.22 -8.84 -2.83
N CYS A 20 -1.27 -9.49 -3.53
CA CYS A 20 -1.28 -9.63 -4.99
C CYS A 20 -1.09 -11.09 -5.42
N ALA A 21 -1.49 -11.42 -6.65
CA ALA A 21 -1.46 -12.79 -7.18
C ALA A 21 -0.08 -13.28 -7.68
N SER A 22 0.92 -12.40 -7.85
CA SER A 22 2.06 -12.72 -8.76
C SER A 22 3.46 -12.26 -8.32
N SER A 23 3.69 -11.83 -7.08
CA SER A 23 5.01 -11.27 -6.66
C SER A 23 6.11 -12.30 -6.34
N GLY A 24 6.07 -13.53 -6.86
CA GLY A 24 6.93 -14.64 -6.40
C GLY A 24 7.68 -15.43 -7.48
N SER A 25 7.67 -14.99 -8.73
CA SER A 25 8.35 -15.71 -9.82
C SER A 25 9.87 -15.69 -9.65
N GLN A 26 10.53 -16.83 -9.89
CA GLN A 26 12.00 -16.90 -9.91
C GLN A 26 12.56 -16.08 -11.07
N GLY A 27 13.71 -15.44 -10.84
CA GLY A 27 14.41 -14.69 -11.87
C GLY A 27 14.73 -15.59 -13.06
N ARG A 28 14.35 -15.14 -14.26
CA ARG A 28 14.64 -15.79 -15.54
C ARG A 28 15.05 -14.71 -16.53
N ASP A 29 15.98 -15.01 -17.40
CA ASP A 29 16.33 -14.15 -18.51
C ASP A 29 16.60 -15.00 -19.76
N SER A 30 16.59 -14.34 -20.90
CA SER A 30 16.95 -14.93 -22.20
C SER A 30 18.24 -14.29 -22.73
N LEU A 31 19.18 -13.95 -21.84
CA LEU A 31 20.47 -13.37 -22.25
C LEU A 31 21.34 -14.37 -23.02
N ASP A 32 21.07 -15.67 -22.88
CA ASP A 32 21.71 -16.76 -23.62
C ASP A 32 21.21 -16.91 -25.05
N GLY A 33 20.30 -16.05 -25.50
CA GLY A 33 19.70 -16.08 -26.83
C GLY A 33 18.69 -17.21 -27.02
N LYS A 34 18.31 -17.93 -25.95
CA LYS A 34 17.30 -18.98 -25.98
C LYS A 34 16.02 -18.52 -25.28
N GLY A 35 14.92 -18.53 -26.03
CA GLY A 35 13.60 -18.12 -25.53
C GLY A 35 13.36 -16.61 -25.58
N MET A 36 12.27 -16.19 -24.96
CA MET A 36 11.85 -14.79 -24.91
C MET A 36 11.42 -14.40 -23.51
N GLY A 37 11.69 -13.14 -23.15
CA GLY A 37 11.27 -12.51 -21.91
C GLY A 37 12.33 -12.50 -20.81
N SER A 38 12.10 -11.67 -19.80
CA SER A 38 12.85 -11.70 -18.55
C SER A 38 11.91 -11.41 -17.39
N VAL A 39 12.15 -12.09 -16.28
CA VAL A 39 11.44 -11.90 -15.02
C VAL A 39 12.41 -11.27 -14.06
N THR A 40 12.15 -10.03 -13.68
CA THR A 40 12.96 -9.28 -12.71
C THR A 40 12.17 -9.05 -11.42
N GLY A 41 12.89 -8.97 -10.30
CA GLY A 41 12.31 -8.70 -8.97
C GLY A 41 11.97 -7.23 -8.72
N MET A 42 11.59 -6.47 -9.74
CA MET A 42 11.39 -5.01 -9.65
C MET A 42 10.10 -4.59 -8.93
N GLY A 43 9.45 -5.52 -8.24
CA GLY A 43 8.29 -5.26 -7.41
C GLY A 43 7.00 -5.06 -8.18
N ILE A 44 6.91 -5.41 -9.46
CA ILE A 44 5.63 -5.34 -10.18
C ILE A 44 4.79 -6.56 -9.82
N CYS A 45 3.57 -6.34 -9.30
CA CYS A 45 2.58 -7.37 -9.02
C CYS A 45 1.31 -7.11 -9.83
N HIS A 46 0.50 -8.15 -10.04
CA HIS A 46 -0.84 -8.00 -10.62
C HIS A 46 -1.91 -8.10 -9.53
N SER A 47 -2.91 -7.24 -9.62
CA SER A 47 -4.08 -7.19 -8.76
C SER A 47 -5.35 -7.02 -9.58
N TYR A 48 -6.52 -7.24 -8.98
CA TYR A 48 -7.79 -7.05 -9.65
C TYR A 48 -8.46 -5.78 -9.13
N ALA A 49 -8.76 -4.86 -10.05
CA ALA A 49 -9.54 -3.67 -9.78
C ALA A 49 -11.02 -4.04 -9.52
N PRO A 50 -11.82 -3.15 -8.89
CA PRO A 50 -13.24 -3.42 -8.61
C PRO A 50 -14.10 -3.70 -9.86
N ASP A 51 -13.64 -3.27 -11.04
CA ASP A 51 -14.28 -3.52 -12.34
C ASP A 51 -13.90 -4.88 -12.95
N GLY A 52 -13.10 -5.69 -12.25
CA GLY A 52 -12.65 -7.00 -12.68
C GLY A 52 -11.40 -7.00 -13.57
N ARG A 53 -10.86 -5.82 -13.92
CA ARG A 53 -9.63 -5.75 -14.73
C ARG A 53 -8.42 -6.17 -13.90
N CYS A 54 -7.54 -6.94 -14.52
CA CYS A 54 -6.21 -7.21 -13.99
C CYS A 54 -5.33 -5.97 -14.24
N ILE A 55 -4.75 -5.42 -13.19
CA ILE A 55 -3.91 -4.21 -13.24
C ILE A 55 -2.51 -4.49 -12.70
N SER A 56 -1.50 -3.85 -13.29
CA SER A 56 -0.11 -3.92 -12.84
C SER A 56 0.19 -2.86 -11.77
N LEU A 57 0.72 -3.25 -10.62
CA LEU A 57 1.06 -2.36 -9.52
C LEU A 57 2.54 -2.41 -9.17
N LEU A 58 3.15 -1.25 -8.90
CA LEU A 58 4.45 -1.19 -8.22
C LEU A 58 4.25 -1.51 -6.74
N LYS A 59 4.61 -2.72 -6.33
CA LYS A 59 4.55 -3.24 -4.96
C LYS A 59 5.90 -3.08 -4.27
N ILE A 60 5.99 -2.11 -3.38
CA ILE A 60 7.22 -1.78 -2.66
C ILE A 60 6.93 -1.46 -1.18
N LEU A 61 7.97 -1.60 -0.36
CA LEU A 61 7.97 -1.03 0.99
C LEU A 61 8.57 0.38 0.96
N LEU A 62 8.02 1.33 1.72
CA LEU A 62 8.68 2.59 2.04
C LEU A 62 10.02 2.33 2.75
N THR A 63 10.01 1.39 3.69
CA THR A 63 11.21 0.85 4.32
C THR A 63 10.97 -0.58 4.79
N ASN A 64 12.03 -1.39 4.81
CA ASN A 64 12.01 -2.67 5.50
C ASN A 64 12.59 -2.58 6.91
N VAL A 65 12.96 -1.39 7.42
CA VAL A 65 13.31 -1.20 8.83
C VAL A 65 12.03 -1.26 9.66
N CYS A 66 12.05 -2.03 10.75
CA CYS A 66 10.90 -2.18 11.63
C CYS A 66 11.34 -2.21 13.09
N ILE A 67 10.64 -1.47 13.96
CA ILE A 67 10.84 -1.52 15.42
C ILE A 67 10.13 -2.70 16.09
N PHE A 68 9.27 -3.43 15.37
CA PHE A 68 8.55 -4.60 15.89
C PHE A 68 9.32 -5.89 15.63
N ASP A 69 9.08 -6.91 16.47
CA ASP A 69 9.76 -8.20 16.39
C ASP A 69 8.84 -9.38 16.05
N CYS A 70 7.91 -9.18 15.11
CA CYS A 70 6.98 -10.22 14.68
C CYS A 70 7.76 -11.45 14.16
N ARG A 71 7.63 -12.60 14.83
CA ARG A 71 8.45 -13.81 14.61
C ARG A 71 8.33 -14.40 13.21
N TYR A 72 7.21 -14.19 12.54
CA TYR A 72 6.93 -14.66 11.19
C TYR A 72 7.41 -13.67 10.10
N CYS A 73 7.86 -12.47 10.47
CA CYS A 73 8.20 -11.42 9.52
C CYS A 73 9.72 -11.36 9.30
N ILE A 74 10.17 -11.52 8.06
CA ILE A 74 11.60 -11.34 7.71
C ILE A 74 12.11 -9.94 8.05
N ASN A 75 11.23 -8.93 8.03
CA ASN A 75 11.57 -7.54 8.30
C ASN A 75 11.58 -7.19 9.79
N ARG A 76 11.34 -8.15 10.70
CA ARG A 76 11.40 -7.93 12.15
C ARG A 76 12.74 -7.33 12.59
N LYS A 77 12.76 -6.59 13.71
CA LYS A 77 13.96 -5.88 14.18
C LYS A 77 15.17 -6.79 14.40
N SER A 78 14.94 -8.03 14.85
CA SER A 78 16.00 -9.00 15.13
C SER A 78 16.59 -9.70 13.90
N SER A 79 16.02 -9.52 12.70
CA SER A 79 16.53 -10.15 11.49
C SER A 79 17.74 -9.43 10.92
N ASN A 80 18.79 -10.20 10.61
CA ASN A 80 19.97 -9.72 9.90
C ASN A 80 19.74 -9.76 8.38
N VAL A 81 19.03 -8.75 7.86
CA VAL A 81 18.81 -8.56 6.42
C VAL A 81 19.25 -7.17 6.01
N GLN A 82 19.60 -6.98 4.74
CA GLN A 82 19.93 -5.66 4.21
C GLN A 82 18.74 -4.71 4.39
N ARG A 83 19.00 -3.54 4.96
CA ARG A 83 17.97 -2.53 5.22
C ARG A 83 18.08 -1.36 4.26
N ALA A 84 16.93 -0.88 3.82
CA ALA A 84 16.80 0.29 2.98
C ALA A 84 15.58 1.11 3.39
N ARG A 85 15.60 2.39 3.02
CA ARG A 85 14.49 3.31 3.22
C ARG A 85 14.44 4.28 2.06
N PHE A 86 13.26 4.46 1.51
CA PHE A 86 12.96 5.55 0.61
C PHE A 86 12.57 6.81 1.39
N THR A 87 12.85 7.97 0.80
CA THR A 87 12.15 9.20 1.12
C THR A 87 10.78 9.20 0.42
N VAL A 88 9.85 10.04 0.88
CA VAL A 88 8.57 10.28 0.20
C VAL A 88 8.80 10.65 -1.27
N ALA A 89 9.71 11.58 -1.54
CA ALA A 89 10.03 12.05 -2.89
C ALA A 89 10.54 10.92 -3.80
N GLU A 90 11.37 10.02 -3.27
CA GLU A 90 11.85 8.85 -4.02
C GLU A 90 10.70 7.92 -4.44
N VAL A 91 9.74 7.65 -3.55
CA VAL A 91 8.58 6.79 -3.87
C VAL A 91 7.67 7.46 -4.91
N VAL A 92 7.39 8.75 -4.75
CA VAL A 92 6.58 9.53 -5.69
C VAL A 92 7.22 9.52 -7.08
N GLN A 93 8.51 9.86 -7.17
CA GLN A 93 9.24 9.88 -8.42
C GLN A 93 9.27 8.50 -9.09
N LEU A 94 9.58 7.44 -8.34
CA LEU A 94 9.56 6.07 -8.85
C LEU A 94 8.19 5.69 -9.42
N THR A 95 7.11 6.00 -8.69
CA THR A 95 5.75 5.69 -9.14
C THR A 95 5.43 6.39 -10.45
N LEU A 96 5.73 7.68 -10.56
CA LEU A 96 5.50 8.45 -11.77
C LEU A 96 6.35 7.97 -12.96
N ASP A 97 7.61 7.58 -12.73
CA ASP A 97 8.49 7.12 -13.80
C ASP A 97 8.07 5.77 -14.36
N PHE A 98 7.67 4.83 -13.51
CA PHE A 98 7.11 3.54 -13.96
C PHE A 98 5.76 3.73 -14.67
N TYR A 99 4.93 4.65 -14.19
CA TYR A 99 3.64 4.94 -14.83
C TYR A 99 3.82 5.55 -16.22
N ARG A 100 4.67 6.59 -16.37
CA ARG A 100 4.93 7.24 -17.67
C ARG A 100 5.52 6.30 -18.72
N ARG A 101 6.19 5.23 -18.28
CA ARG A 101 6.75 4.18 -19.15
C ARG A 101 5.76 3.03 -19.42
N ASN A 102 4.50 3.17 -19.01
CA ASN A 102 3.46 2.16 -19.12
C ASN A 102 3.83 0.81 -18.46
N CYS A 103 4.66 0.84 -17.42
CA CYS A 103 5.05 -0.38 -16.70
C CYS A 103 4.05 -0.75 -15.59
N ILE A 104 3.31 0.22 -15.07
CA ILE A 104 2.34 0.04 -14.00
C ILE A 104 1.11 0.91 -14.26
N GLU A 105 -0.01 0.52 -13.67
CA GLU A 105 -1.26 1.28 -13.59
C GLU A 105 -1.48 1.85 -12.18
N GLY A 106 -0.61 1.54 -11.22
CA GLY A 106 -0.75 1.99 -9.85
C GLY A 106 0.37 1.58 -8.89
N LEU A 107 0.21 1.97 -7.62
CA LEU A 107 1.13 1.77 -6.51
C LEU A 107 0.48 0.89 -5.44
N PHE A 108 1.19 -0.15 -4.99
CA PHE A 108 0.94 -0.81 -3.71
C PHE A 108 2.07 -0.42 -2.75
N LEU A 109 1.72 0.31 -1.69
CA LEU A 109 2.69 0.81 -0.72
C LEU A 109 2.39 0.30 0.69
N SER A 110 3.42 -0.30 1.28
CA SER A 110 3.44 -0.82 2.65
C SER A 110 4.74 -0.37 3.33
N SER A 111 4.95 -0.69 4.60
CA SER A 111 6.17 -0.31 5.31
C SER A 111 6.42 -1.16 6.55
N GLY A 112 7.69 -1.30 6.92
CA GLY A 112 8.06 -1.51 8.32
C GLY A 112 7.83 -0.24 9.15
N ILE A 113 7.77 -0.38 10.47
CA ILE A 113 7.46 0.73 11.38
C ILE A 113 8.76 1.38 11.85
N ILE A 114 8.91 2.68 11.62
CA ILE A 114 10.04 3.49 12.06
C ILE A 114 9.57 4.59 12.99
N ARG A 115 10.32 4.87 14.06
CA ARG A 115 9.98 5.86 15.12
C ARG A 115 8.68 5.55 15.86
N SER A 116 7.54 5.60 15.18
CA SER A 116 6.22 5.25 15.69
C SER A 116 5.29 4.83 14.55
N SER A 117 4.17 4.21 14.90
CA SER A 117 3.09 3.89 13.96
C SER A 117 2.57 5.15 13.25
N ASP A 118 2.34 6.23 14.00
CA ASP A 118 1.89 7.53 13.47
C ASP A 118 2.87 8.11 12.47
N TYR A 119 4.15 8.24 12.85
CA TYR A 119 5.16 8.81 11.98
C TYR A 119 5.28 8.02 10.68
N THR A 120 5.24 6.69 10.76
CA THR A 120 5.31 5.86 9.55
C THR A 120 4.06 6.05 8.69
N MET A 121 2.87 6.07 9.29
CA MET A 121 1.61 6.25 8.57
C MET A 121 1.52 7.63 7.92
N GLU A 122 1.99 8.69 8.57
CA GLU A 122 2.14 10.04 8.00
C GLU A 122 2.95 10.01 6.70
N GLN A 123 4.07 9.26 6.66
CA GLN A 123 4.87 9.17 5.42
C GLN A 123 4.11 8.45 4.29
N LEU A 124 3.32 7.42 4.59
CA LEU A 124 2.51 6.71 3.59
C LEU A 124 1.40 7.60 3.05
N VAL A 125 0.72 8.33 3.94
CA VAL A 125 -0.29 9.32 3.58
C VAL A 125 0.31 10.41 2.71
N GLU A 126 1.48 10.94 3.08
CA GLU A 126 2.13 12.01 2.33
C GLU A 126 2.51 11.58 0.91
N VAL A 127 2.95 10.33 0.70
CA VAL A 127 3.17 9.80 -0.66
C VAL A 127 1.87 9.85 -1.48
N ALA A 128 0.77 9.33 -0.93
CA ALA A 128 -0.51 9.31 -1.64
C ALA A 128 -1.07 10.72 -1.87
N ARG A 129 -0.94 11.62 -0.89
CA ARG A 129 -1.35 13.02 -1.00
C ARG A 129 -0.59 13.71 -2.13
N ARG A 130 0.74 13.64 -2.16
CA ARG A 130 1.55 14.25 -3.25
C ARG A 130 1.19 13.69 -4.62
N LEU A 131 1.01 12.37 -4.73
CA LEU A 131 0.57 11.77 -5.98
C LEU A 131 -0.76 12.37 -6.45
N ARG A 132 -1.75 12.50 -5.57
CA ARG A 132 -3.09 13.02 -5.93
C ARG A 132 -3.11 14.54 -6.15
N GLU A 133 -2.58 15.31 -5.22
CA GLU A 133 -2.76 16.76 -5.16
C GLU A 133 -1.69 17.54 -5.93
N GLU A 134 -0.44 17.06 -5.93
CA GLU A 134 0.68 17.78 -6.57
C GLU A 134 0.96 17.28 -7.98
N HIS A 135 0.71 16.01 -8.26
CA HIS A 135 1.04 15.37 -9.54
C HIS A 135 -0.17 14.93 -10.34
N ASP A 136 -1.39 15.17 -9.86
CA ASP A 136 -2.65 14.78 -10.50
C ASP A 136 -2.66 13.30 -10.94
N PHE A 137 -1.98 12.43 -10.18
CA PHE A 137 -1.87 11.03 -10.51
C PHE A 137 -3.25 10.39 -10.36
N ARG A 138 -3.79 9.83 -11.44
CA ARG A 138 -5.10 9.14 -11.46
C ARG A 138 -4.99 7.61 -11.50
N GLY A 139 -3.77 7.07 -11.41
CA GLY A 139 -3.56 5.62 -11.31
C GLY A 139 -4.00 5.05 -9.95
N TYR A 140 -4.04 3.72 -9.86
CA TYR A 140 -4.51 3.02 -8.68
C TYR A 140 -3.54 3.18 -7.49
N ILE A 141 -4.04 3.37 -6.28
CA ILE A 141 -3.24 3.45 -5.05
C ILE A 141 -3.84 2.50 -4.01
N HIS A 142 -3.06 1.50 -3.62
CA HIS A 142 -3.33 0.61 -2.50
C HIS A 142 -2.34 0.92 -1.37
N LEU A 143 -2.84 1.44 -0.25
CA LEU A 143 -2.07 1.61 0.97
C LEU A 143 -2.34 0.50 1.97
N LYS A 144 -1.27 -0.05 2.54
CA LYS A 144 -1.39 -0.88 3.73
C LYS A 144 -1.31 0.00 4.98
N THR A 145 -2.43 0.14 5.67
CA THR A 145 -2.53 1.01 6.85
C THR A 145 -1.93 0.35 8.07
N ILE A 146 -1.34 1.16 8.96
CA ILE A 146 -0.78 0.71 10.24
C ILE A 146 -1.88 0.88 11.30
N PRO A 147 -2.40 -0.22 11.89
CA PRO A 147 -3.61 -0.14 12.71
C PRO A 147 -3.43 0.63 14.02
N ASP A 148 -2.20 0.67 14.55
CA ASP A 148 -1.85 1.41 15.77
C ASP A 148 -1.58 2.90 15.50
N ALA A 149 -1.82 3.38 14.27
CA ALA A 149 -1.71 4.80 13.94
C ALA A 149 -3.01 5.55 14.27
N ALA A 150 -2.88 6.86 14.43
CA ALA A 150 -3.97 7.74 14.79
C ALA A 150 -5.14 7.68 13.77
N PRO A 151 -6.42 7.63 14.21
CA PRO A 151 -7.57 7.48 13.32
C PRO A 151 -7.65 8.52 12.20
N GLU A 152 -7.20 9.75 12.45
CA GLU A 152 -7.12 10.83 11.47
C GLU A 152 -6.16 10.53 10.32
N LEU A 153 -5.09 9.77 10.56
CA LEU A 153 -4.15 9.34 9.51
C LEU A 153 -4.78 8.24 8.64
N LEU A 154 -5.58 7.35 9.24
CA LEU A 154 -6.34 6.35 8.49
C LEU A 154 -7.42 7.03 7.63
N ALA A 155 -8.09 8.04 8.16
CA ALA A 155 -9.04 8.84 7.40
C ALA A 155 -8.36 9.59 6.24
N GLN A 156 -7.18 10.18 6.47
CA GLN A 156 -6.38 10.80 5.41
C GLN A 156 -5.97 9.79 4.33
N ALA A 157 -5.52 8.60 4.71
CA ALA A 157 -5.19 7.54 3.77
C ALA A 157 -6.40 7.19 2.88
N GLY A 158 -7.60 7.07 3.48
CA GLY A 158 -8.83 6.79 2.75
C GLY A 158 -9.29 7.91 1.80
N ARG A 159 -8.82 9.15 1.98
CA ARG A 159 -9.09 10.26 1.04
C ARG A 159 -8.25 10.18 -0.23
N HIS A 160 -7.04 9.63 -0.15
CA HIS A 160 -6.10 9.65 -1.27
C HIS A 160 -5.93 8.28 -1.96
N ALA A 161 -6.20 7.18 -1.26
CA ALA A 161 -6.04 5.82 -1.77
C ALA A 161 -7.36 5.25 -2.34
N ASP A 162 -7.25 4.40 -3.35
CA ASP A 162 -8.40 3.64 -3.90
C ASP A 162 -8.72 2.40 -3.06
N ARG A 163 -7.71 1.87 -2.35
CA ARG A 163 -7.86 0.71 -1.48
C ARG A 163 -6.98 0.81 -0.25
N LEU A 164 -7.56 0.44 0.89
CA LEU A 164 -6.85 0.25 2.15
C LEU A 164 -6.86 -1.24 2.51
N SER A 165 -5.75 -1.75 3.05
CA SER A 165 -5.71 -3.05 3.71
C SER A 165 -5.10 -2.98 5.09
N ILE A 166 -5.62 -3.83 5.99
CA ILE A 166 -5.16 -4.04 7.36
C ILE A 166 -4.92 -5.53 7.54
N ASN A 167 -3.78 -5.88 8.14
CA ASN A 167 -3.52 -7.26 8.54
C ASN A 167 -4.09 -7.52 9.94
N VAL A 168 -4.89 -8.59 10.08
CA VAL A 168 -5.33 -9.13 11.39
C VAL A 168 -4.22 -9.96 12.06
N GLU A 169 -3.24 -10.40 11.27
CA GLU A 169 -2.04 -11.16 11.67
C GLU A 169 -2.33 -12.59 12.14
N LEU A 170 -2.94 -12.75 13.32
CA LEU A 170 -3.18 -14.06 13.93
C LEU A 170 -4.61 -14.14 14.50
N PRO A 171 -5.28 -15.31 14.38
CA PRO A 171 -6.69 -15.44 14.75
C PRO A 171 -6.92 -15.49 16.27
N THR A 172 -5.90 -15.84 17.06
CA THR A 172 -5.99 -15.96 18.53
C THR A 172 -5.17 -14.90 19.23
N ALA A 173 -5.68 -14.39 20.36
CA ALA A 173 -4.95 -13.41 21.18
C ALA A 173 -3.64 -13.97 21.75
N SER A 174 -3.63 -15.25 22.16
CA SER A 174 -2.43 -15.94 22.64
C SER A 174 -1.37 -16.06 21.53
N GLY A 175 -1.80 -16.39 20.30
CA GLY A 175 -0.90 -16.42 19.14
C GLY A 175 -0.32 -15.04 18.85
N LEU A 176 -1.16 -13.99 18.85
CA LEU A 176 -0.68 -12.63 18.63
C LEU A 176 0.35 -12.21 19.68
N ALA A 177 0.08 -12.43 20.97
CA ALA A 177 1.02 -12.12 22.05
C ALA A 177 2.35 -12.91 21.92
N GLN A 178 2.28 -14.17 21.49
CA GLN A 178 3.47 -15.01 21.34
C GLN A 178 4.32 -14.64 20.11
N PHE A 179 3.70 -14.30 18.99
CA PHE A 179 4.39 -14.16 17.70
C PHE A 179 4.49 -12.72 17.19
N ALA A 180 3.76 -11.76 17.75
CA ALA A 180 3.84 -10.33 17.45
C ALA A 180 3.52 -9.49 18.70
N PRO A 181 4.38 -9.53 19.73
CA PRO A 181 4.08 -8.97 21.05
C PRO A 181 3.86 -7.46 21.05
N GLU A 182 4.42 -6.74 20.07
CA GLU A 182 4.18 -5.29 19.93
C GLU A 182 2.83 -4.93 19.29
N LYS A 183 2.03 -5.91 18.84
CA LYS A 183 0.72 -5.66 18.21
C LYS A 183 -0.44 -5.94 19.15
N ASP A 184 -1.47 -5.10 19.06
CA ASP A 184 -2.70 -5.21 19.84
C ASP A 184 -3.89 -5.59 18.94
N GLY A 185 -4.44 -6.78 19.17
CA GLY A 185 -5.57 -7.30 18.39
C GLY A 185 -6.86 -6.50 18.57
N GLN A 186 -7.07 -5.87 19.73
CA GLN A 186 -8.21 -4.99 19.95
C GLN A 186 -8.06 -3.70 19.15
N ARG A 187 -6.87 -3.07 19.17
CA ARG A 187 -6.60 -1.88 18.34
C ARG A 187 -6.74 -2.16 16.86
N ILE A 188 -6.26 -3.32 16.38
CA ILE A 188 -6.45 -3.74 14.99
C ILE A 188 -7.94 -3.80 14.62
N ARG A 189 -8.77 -4.43 15.46
CA ARG A 189 -10.22 -4.51 15.23
C ARG A 189 -10.88 -3.14 15.27
N GLN A 190 -10.49 -2.27 16.20
CA GLN A 190 -11.00 -0.89 16.29
C GLN A 190 -10.65 -0.07 15.06
N ALA A 191 -9.42 -0.19 14.55
CA ALA A 191 -9.00 0.46 13.31
C ALA A 191 -9.84 -0.01 12.11
N MET A 192 -10.05 -1.32 11.96
CA MET A 192 -10.92 -1.87 10.92
C MET A 192 -12.36 -1.35 11.01
N GLN A 193 -12.94 -1.30 12.23
CA GLN A 193 -14.26 -0.73 12.47
C GLN A 193 -14.31 0.78 12.16
N GLY A 194 -13.24 1.51 12.45
CA GLY A 194 -13.10 2.92 12.07
C GLY A 194 -13.17 3.11 10.55
N VAL A 195 -12.38 2.33 9.81
CA VAL A 195 -12.39 2.36 8.34
C VAL A 195 -13.75 1.98 7.78
N ASP A 196 -14.39 0.92 8.28
CA ASP A 196 -15.74 0.52 7.84
C ASP A 196 -16.77 1.64 8.05
N ARG A 197 -16.79 2.28 9.23
CA ARG A 197 -17.70 3.41 9.49
C ARG A 197 -17.50 4.56 8.50
N HIS A 198 -16.26 4.91 8.16
CA HIS A 198 -16.00 5.93 7.14
C HIS A 198 -16.50 5.51 5.75
N VAL A 199 -16.30 4.25 5.36
CA VAL A 199 -16.80 3.72 4.08
C VAL A 199 -18.32 3.75 4.03
N GLN A 200 -19.01 3.34 5.10
CA GLN A 200 -20.48 3.39 5.17
C GLN A 200 -21.01 4.82 5.08
N ALA A 201 -20.40 5.75 5.82
CA ALA A 201 -20.77 7.17 5.77
C ALA A 201 -20.59 7.76 4.36
N TRP A 202 -19.47 7.46 3.70
CA TRP A 202 -19.21 7.90 2.32
C TRP A 202 -20.23 7.32 1.33
N ARG A 203 -20.57 6.02 1.46
CA ARG A 203 -21.60 5.37 0.62
C ARG A 203 -22.98 6.00 0.81
N ALA A 204 -23.36 6.31 2.05
CA ALA A 204 -24.61 6.98 2.37
C ALA A 204 -24.67 8.38 1.72
N ALA A 205 -23.65 9.21 1.95
CA ALA A 205 -23.55 10.55 1.36
C ALA A 205 -23.58 10.51 -0.18
N THR A 206 -22.88 9.55 -0.79
CA THR A 206 -22.88 9.38 -2.26
C THR A 206 -24.26 8.98 -2.79
N ARG A 207 -25.00 8.13 -2.07
CA ARG A 207 -26.37 7.75 -2.43
C ARG A 207 -27.32 8.94 -2.34
N GLU A 208 -27.25 9.71 -1.26
CA GLU A 208 -28.05 10.93 -1.07
C GLU A 208 -27.76 11.96 -2.16
N GLN A 209 -26.49 12.19 -2.48
CA GLN A 209 -26.10 13.09 -3.59
C GLN A 209 -26.67 12.63 -4.93
N ARG A 210 -26.57 11.34 -5.26
CA ARG A 210 -27.14 10.79 -6.50
C ARG A 210 -28.65 10.92 -6.55
N GLN A 211 -29.34 10.69 -5.43
CA GLN A 211 -30.78 10.89 -5.33
C GLN A 211 -31.16 12.36 -5.54
N ALA A 212 -30.45 13.29 -4.91
CA ALA A 212 -30.66 14.72 -5.08
C ALA A 212 -30.42 15.17 -6.54
N GLN A 213 -29.43 14.61 -7.22
CA GLN A 213 -29.13 14.88 -8.64
C GLN A 213 -30.15 14.27 -9.61
N SER A 214 -30.86 13.21 -9.21
CA SER A 214 -31.90 12.58 -10.03
C SER A 214 -33.25 13.31 -10.00
N LEU A 215 -33.38 14.37 -9.18
CA LEU A 215 -34.59 15.17 -9.09
C LEU A 215 -34.71 16.15 -10.28
N PRO A 216 -35.93 16.35 -10.83
CA PRO A 216 -36.15 17.31 -11.92
C PRO A 216 -35.73 18.73 -11.51
N GLY A 217 -34.86 19.37 -12.30
CA GLY A 217 -34.37 20.72 -12.05
C GLY A 217 -33.09 20.83 -11.21
N ALA A 218 -32.45 19.71 -10.87
CA ALA A 218 -31.17 19.72 -10.17
C ALA A 218 -30.06 20.38 -11.02
N PRO A 219 -29.24 21.30 -10.45
CA PRO A 219 -28.13 21.92 -11.18
C PRO A 219 -27.05 20.88 -11.49
N ALA A 220 -26.54 20.88 -12.72
CA ALA A 220 -25.41 20.03 -13.11
C ALA A 220 -24.14 20.47 -12.37
N GLN A 221 -23.64 19.66 -11.43
CA GLN A 221 -22.34 19.90 -10.82
C GLN A 221 -21.23 19.39 -11.74
N ARG A 222 -20.26 20.25 -12.07
CA ARG A 222 -18.99 19.83 -12.67
C ARG A 222 -18.22 19.03 -11.62
N ALA A 223 -17.81 17.82 -11.99
CA ALA A 223 -16.88 17.02 -11.18
C ALA A 223 -15.56 17.80 -11.04
N ALA A 224 -15.11 17.99 -9.81
CA ALA A 224 -13.76 18.47 -9.47
C ALA A 224 -12.85 17.27 -9.23
#